data_AF-A0A3A0G5M4-F1
#
_entry.id   AF-A0A3A0G5M4-F1
#
_cell.length_a   1.000
_cell.length_b   1.000
_cell.length_c   1.000
_cell.angle_alpha   90.00
_cell.angle_beta   90.00
_cell.angle_gamma   90.00
#
_symmetry.space_group_name_H-M   'P 1'
#
loop_
_entity.id
_entity.type
_entity.pdbx_description
1 polymer ?
#
loop_
_entity_poly.entity_id
_entity_poly.type
_entity_poly.pdbx_seq_one_letter_code
_entity_poly.pdbx_strand_id
1 'polypeptide(L)'
;MEKIEVDISAVIFAGFMATLGMTLLMSLTTIFGLPPSDIAVMLARLFGVESLEGDRGIWWLGMATHFMIGALIIPLAYAYFMAPGWDASPVRRGLVLGFGLWLFSQIIIAPLVGLGVFSLAGPSPYLRLAGDLLVHLVYGGVLGGLIGKNDSVLSVSEEEFEEVQDSDREQPKVGNL
;
A
#
# COMPACT_ATOMS: atom_id res chain seq x y z
N MET A 1 9.65 -24.05 3.36
CA MET A 1 9.27 -22.64 3.16
C MET A 1 8.12 -22.41 4.11
N GLU A 2 8.32 -21.58 5.12
CA GLU A 2 7.30 -21.25 6.12
C GLU A 2 6.08 -20.64 5.42
N LYS A 3 4.91 -21.25 5.60
CA LYS A 3 3.68 -20.84 4.92
C LYS A 3 3.01 -19.75 5.75
N ILE A 4 3.15 -18.52 5.27
CA ILE A 4 2.52 -17.35 5.87
C ILE A 4 1.07 -17.30 5.41
N GLU A 5 0.16 -17.36 6.38
CA GLU A 5 -1.26 -17.13 6.15
C GLU A 5 -1.52 -15.63 6.18
N VAL A 6 -2.14 -15.13 5.12
CA VAL A 6 -2.45 -13.70 4.96
C VAL A 6 -3.96 -13.53 5.07
N ASP A 7 -4.43 -12.79 6.07
CA ASP A 7 -5.82 -12.34 6.12
C ASP A 7 -6.04 -11.25 5.08
N ILE A 8 -6.53 -11.67 3.91
CA ILE A 8 -6.83 -10.80 2.77
C ILE A 8 -7.80 -9.68 3.14
N SER A 9 -8.81 -9.97 3.98
CA SER A 9 -9.84 -8.98 4.33
C SER A 9 -9.24 -7.87 5.17
N ALA A 10 -8.40 -8.22 6.14
CA ALA A 10 -7.70 -7.25 6.98
C ALA A 10 -6.67 -6.43 6.18
N VAL A 11 -5.94 -7.04 5.24
CA VAL A 11 -5.00 -6.33 4.35
C VAL A 11 -5.72 -5.31 3.48
N ILE A 12 -6.84 -5.70 2.86
CA ILE A 12 -7.65 -4.80 2.04
C ILE A 12 -8.24 -3.66 2.89
N PHE A 13 -8.73 -3.97 4.10
CA PHE A 13 -9.22 -2.95 5.02
C PHE A 13 -8.15 -1.93 5.41
N ALA A 14 -6.94 -2.41 5.74
CA ALA A 14 -5.82 -1.53 6.06
C ALA A 14 -5.44 -0.63 4.87
N GLY A 15 -5.41 -1.20 3.67
CA GLY A 15 -5.21 -0.46 2.42
C GLY A 15 -6.26 0.60 2.15
N PHE A 16 -7.53 0.25 2.35
CA PHE A 16 -8.64 1.17 2.19
C PHE A 16 -8.55 2.34 3.17
N MET A 17 -8.24 2.07 4.45
CA MET A 17 -8.04 3.12 5.46
C MET A 17 -6.83 4.01 5.13
N ALA A 18 -5.73 3.44 4.66
CA ALA A 18 -4.56 4.20 4.23
C ALA A 18 -4.87 5.11 3.04
N THR A 19 -5.59 4.59 2.04
CA THR A 19 -6.02 5.34 0.85
C THR A 19 -6.98 6.47 1.21
N LEU A 20 -7.92 6.20 2.11
CA LEU A 20 -8.85 7.20 2.62
C LEU A 20 -8.11 8.33 3.35
N GLY A 21 -7.15 7.99 4.22
CA GLY A 21 -6.32 8.97 4.92
C GLY A 21 -5.51 9.85 3.98
N MET A 22 -4.89 9.24 2.96
CA MET A 22 -4.20 9.94 1.88
C MET A 22 -5.16 10.87 1.10
N THR A 23 -6.32 10.38 0.69
CA THR A 23 -7.33 11.16 -0.07
C THR A 23 -7.83 12.37 0.72
N LEU A 24 -8.09 12.20 2.02
CA LEU A 24 -8.47 13.30 2.90
C LEU A 24 -7.35 14.33 3.02
N LEU A 25 -6.11 13.90 3.23
CA LEU A 25 -4.97 14.81 3.33
C LEU A 25 -4.74 15.59 2.02
N MET A 26 -4.93 14.93 0.87
CA MET A 26 -4.87 15.57 -0.44
C MET A 26 -5.96 16.64 -0.61
N SER A 27 -7.16 16.39 -0.09
CA SER A 27 -8.26 17.35 -0.13
C SER A 27 -7.95 18.61 0.69
N LEU A 28 -7.05 18.50 1.67
CA LEU A 28 -6.56 19.60 2.50
C LEU A 28 -5.34 20.32 1.88
N THR A 29 -4.85 19.91 0.70
CA THR A 29 -3.67 20.52 0.06
C THR A 29 -3.81 22.03 -0.21
N THR A 30 -5.03 22.49 -0.44
CA THR A 30 -5.35 23.92 -0.63
C THR A 30 -5.08 24.76 0.61
N ILE A 31 -5.21 24.18 1.81
CA ILE A 31 -4.87 24.83 3.09
C ILE A 31 -3.37 25.14 3.15
N PHE A 32 -2.54 24.31 2.53
CA PHE A 32 -1.10 24.49 2.47
C PHE A 32 -0.65 25.41 1.33
N GLY A 33 -1.57 26.04 0.60
CA GLY A 33 -1.26 26.96 -0.51
C GLY A 33 -0.88 26.26 -1.81
N LEU A 34 -1.13 24.96 -1.94
CA LEU A 34 -1.02 24.25 -3.21
C LEU A 34 -2.26 24.45 -4.07
N PRO A 35 -2.11 24.52 -5.40
CA PRO A 35 -3.24 24.39 -6.31
C PRO A 35 -4.01 23.09 -6.01
N PRO A 36 -5.35 23.06 -6.15
CA PRO A 36 -6.13 21.85 -5.98
C PRO A 36 -5.53 20.71 -6.83
N SER A 37 -5.02 19.67 -6.16
CA SER A 37 -4.49 18.49 -6.83
C SER A 37 -5.60 17.47 -7.01
N ASP A 38 -6.27 17.50 -8.15
CA ASP A 38 -7.28 16.51 -8.48
C ASP A 38 -6.59 15.21 -8.94
N ILE A 39 -6.31 14.32 -7.98
CA ILE A 39 -5.68 13.02 -8.25
C ILE A 39 -6.54 12.15 -9.15
N ALA A 40 -7.85 12.32 -9.11
CA ALA A 40 -8.76 11.56 -9.96
C ALA A 40 -8.54 11.96 -11.42
N VAL A 41 -8.52 13.25 -11.72
CA VAL A 41 -8.20 13.74 -13.06
C VAL A 41 -6.77 13.37 -13.46
N MET A 42 -5.80 13.47 -12.54
CA MET A 42 -4.41 13.13 -12.82
C MET A 42 -4.23 11.65 -13.19
N LEU A 43 -4.89 10.74 -12.46
CA LEU A 43 -4.85 9.30 -12.76
C LEU A 43 -5.66 8.96 -14.01
N ALA A 44 -6.80 9.61 -14.25
CA ALA A 44 -7.60 9.40 -15.45
C ALA A 44 -6.82 9.75 -16.73
N ARG A 45 -5.96 10.78 -16.69
CA ARG A 45 -5.06 11.15 -17.80
C ARG A 45 -4.08 10.05 -18.20
N LEU A 46 -3.72 9.14 -17.28
CA LEU A 46 -2.87 8.00 -17.60
C LEU A 46 -3.53 7.03 -18.59
N PHE A 47 -4.85 7.05 -18.71
CA PHE A 47 -5.61 6.26 -19.68
C PHE A 47 -5.81 6.99 -21.01
N GLY A 48 -5.13 8.12 -21.23
CA GLY A 48 -5.26 8.92 -22.46
C GLY A 48 -6.62 9.63 -22.59
N VAL A 49 -7.40 9.68 -21.51
CA VAL A 49 -8.69 10.36 -21.49
C VAL A 49 -8.47 11.81 -21.10
N GLU A 50 -8.66 12.72 -22.04
CA GLU A 50 -8.64 14.15 -21.77
C GLU A 50 -9.93 14.55 -21.06
N SER A 51 -9.80 15.20 -19.90
CA SER A 51 -10.94 15.68 -19.14
C SER A 51 -11.58 16.87 -19.85
N LEU A 52 -12.82 16.71 -20.33
CA LEU A 52 -13.70 17.84 -20.60
C LEU A 52 -14.20 18.41 -19.26
N GLU A 53 -14.22 19.73 -19.12
CA GLU A 53 -14.77 20.38 -17.92
C GLU A 53 -16.19 19.87 -17.62
N GLY A 54 -16.41 19.36 -16.42
CA GLY A 54 -17.71 18.85 -15.96
C GLY A 54 -17.97 17.35 -16.18
N ASP A 55 -17.03 16.60 -16.78
CA ASP A 55 -17.20 15.17 -16.97
C ASP A 55 -16.97 14.37 -15.67
N ARG A 56 -18.09 14.08 -14.99
CA ARG A 56 -18.10 13.27 -13.76
C ARG A 56 -17.61 11.83 -13.99
N GLY A 57 -17.72 11.30 -15.22
CA GLY A 57 -17.32 9.93 -15.52
C GLY A 57 -15.81 9.73 -15.41
N ILE A 58 -15.05 10.68 -15.95
CA ILE A 58 -13.57 10.68 -15.91
C ILE A 58 -13.07 10.77 -14.47
N TRP A 59 -13.70 11.63 -13.67
CA TRP A 59 -13.37 11.76 -12.26
C TRP A 59 -13.59 10.44 -11.50
N TRP A 60 -14.74 9.78 -11.69
CA TRP A 60 -15.00 8.50 -11.04
C TRP A 60 -14.05 7.39 -11.50
N LEU A 61 -13.63 7.37 -12.77
CA LEU A 61 -12.62 6.44 -13.26
C LEU A 61 -11.28 6.63 -12.54
N GLY A 62 -10.85 7.88 -12.37
CA GLY A 62 -9.65 8.23 -11.62
C GLY A 62 -9.72 7.80 -10.16
N MET A 63 -10.84 8.08 -9.49
CA MET A 63 -11.06 7.67 -8.10
C MET A 63 -11.12 6.14 -7.95
N ALA A 64 -11.80 5.45 -8.86
CA ALA A 64 -11.84 3.99 -8.87
C ALA A 64 -10.43 3.41 -9.01
N THR A 65 -9.60 3.99 -9.90
CA THR A 65 -8.21 3.60 -10.07
C THR A 65 -7.39 3.87 -8.80
N HIS A 66 -7.56 5.03 -8.17
CA HIS A 66 -6.87 5.39 -6.93
C HIS A 66 -7.16 4.38 -5.82
N PHE A 67 -8.44 4.08 -5.59
CA PHE A 67 -8.84 3.11 -4.57
C PHE A 67 -8.47 1.68 -4.93
N MET A 68 -8.51 1.29 -6.20
CA MET A 68 -8.08 -0.04 -6.62
C MET A 68 -6.59 -0.26 -6.35
N ILE A 69 -5.74 0.71 -6.72
CA ILE A 69 -4.31 0.63 -6.48
C ILE A 69 -4.02 0.69 -4.98
N GLY A 70 -4.59 1.67 -4.28
CA GLY A 70 -4.29 1.96 -2.88
C GLY A 70 -4.90 0.98 -1.88
N ALA A 71 -6.05 0.38 -2.18
CA ALA A 71 -6.74 -0.54 -1.26
C ALA A 71 -6.54 -2.02 -1.60
N LEU A 72 -6.21 -2.37 -2.84
CA LEU A 72 -6.04 -3.77 -3.25
C LEU A 72 -4.59 -4.06 -3.66
N ILE A 73 -4.09 -3.40 -4.70
CA ILE A 73 -2.84 -3.82 -5.35
C ILE A 73 -1.64 -3.63 -4.42
N ILE A 74 -1.45 -2.41 -3.90
CA ILE A 74 -0.30 -2.08 -3.05
C ILE A 74 -0.32 -2.79 -1.70
N PRO A 75 -1.45 -2.86 -0.97
CA PRO A 75 -1.54 -3.59 0.30
C PRO A 75 -1.25 -5.08 0.17
N LEU A 76 -1.77 -5.73 -0.88
CA LEU A 76 -1.47 -7.14 -1.15
C LEU A 76 0.00 -7.33 -1.50
N ALA A 77 0.58 -6.45 -2.34
CA ALA A 77 2.00 -6.50 -2.63
C ALA A 77 2.86 -6.32 -1.37
N TYR A 78 2.48 -5.43 -0.47
CA TYR A 78 3.14 -5.24 0.82
C TYR A 78 3.08 -6.52 1.67
N ALA A 79 1.89 -7.13 1.80
CA ALA A 79 1.68 -8.32 2.61
C ALA A 79 2.46 -9.54 2.09
N TYR A 80 2.55 -9.73 0.77
CA TYR A 80 3.21 -10.90 0.18
C TYR A 80 4.72 -10.74 -0.03
N PHE A 81 5.19 -9.55 -0.42
CA PHE A 81 6.58 -9.37 -0.83
C PHE A 81 7.45 -8.66 0.21
N MET A 82 6.86 -7.77 1.01
CA MET A 82 7.63 -6.89 1.90
C MET A 82 7.54 -7.30 3.36
N ALA A 83 6.38 -7.76 3.81
CA ALA A 83 6.19 -8.12 5.21
C ALA A 83 6.97 -9.39 5.63
N PRO A 84 6.98 -10.50 4.85
CA PRO A 84 7.67 -11.73 5.24
C PRO A 84 9.19 -11.64 5.35
N GLY A 85 9.82 -10.87 4.46
CA GLY A 85 11.25 -10.95 4.21
C GLY A 85 12.10 -9.91 4.94
N TRP A 86 11.49 -9.04 5.76
CA TRP A 86 12.20 -7.90 6.33
C TRP A 86 11.99 -7.76 7.84
N ASP A 87 13.09 -7.98 8.59
CA ASP A 87 13.18 -7.73 10.02
C ASP A 87 13.22 -6.22 10.34
N ALA A 88 12.05 -5.60 10.27
CA ALA A 88 11.83 -4.21 10.61
C ALA A 88 10.43 -4.03 11.21
N SER A 89 10.27 -3.03 12.09
CA SER A 89 8.96 -2.76 12.68
C SER A 89 7.90 -2.51 11.58
N PRO A 90 6.64 -2.92 11.79
CA PRO A 90 5.60 -2.78 10.77
C PRO A 90 5.44 -1.35 10.25
N VAL A 91 5.50 -0.36 11.15
CA VAL A 91 5.46 1.06 10.76
C VAL A 91 6.67 1.45 9.92
N ARG A 92 7.88 0.99 10.25
CA ARG A 92 9.08 1.28 9.46
C ARG A 92 9.00 0.68 8.06
N ARG A 93 8.52 -0.55 7.92
CA ARG A 93 8.25 -1.18 6.62
C ARG A 93 7.24 -0.35 5.84
N GLY A 94 6.12 0.03 6.45
CA GLY A 94 5.12 0.91 5.87
C GLY A 94 5.70 2.25 5.38
N LEU A 95 6.51 2.93 6.19
CA LEU A 95 7.13 4.21 5.80
C LEU A 95 8.09 4.05 4.61
N VAL A 96 8.85 2.95 4.55
CA VAL A 96 9.74 2.67 3.41
C VAL A 96 8.93 2.41 2.15
N LEU A 97 7.84 1.64 2.24
CA LEU A 97 6.90 1.48 1.13
C LEU A 97 6.38 2.84 0.68
N GLY A 98 5.91 3.68 1.60
CA GLY A 98 5.44 5.04 1.30
C GLY A 98 6.49 5.87 0.58
N PHE A 99 7.73 5.88 1.07
CA PHE A 99 8.83 6.57 0.41
C PHE A 99 9.11 6.02 -1.00
N GLY A 100 9.07 4.69 -1.19
CA GLY A 100 9.22 4.05 -2.49
C GLY A 100 8.11 4.44 -3.46
N LEU A 101 6.85 4.48 -3.01
CA LEU A 101 5.71 4.94 -3.80
C LEU A 101 5.84 6.41 -4.18
N TRP A 102 6.30 7.25 -3.26
CA TRP A 102 6.60 8.66 -3.56
C TRP A 102 7.68 8.79 -4.64
N LEU A 103 8.79 8.04 -4.54
CA LEU A 103 9.82 8.04 -5.58
C LEU A 103 9.25 7.59 -6.92
N PHE A 104 8.45 6.52 -6.94
CA PHE A 104 7.79 6.03 -8.15
C PHE A 104 6.86 7.10 -8.74
N SER A 105 6.05 7.76 -7.91
CA SER A 105 5.19 8.87 -8.30
C SER A 105 6.00 10.02 -8.93
N GLN A 106 7.09 10.45 -8.29
CA GLN A 106 7.87 11.60 -8.73
C GLN A 106 8.75 11.33 -9.95
N ILE A 107 9.21 10.09 -10.15
CA ILE A 107 10.13 9.73 -11.24
C ILE A 107 9.39 9.18 -12.45
N ILE A 108 8.26 8.50 -12.25
CA ILE A 108 7.52 7.83 -13.33
C ILE A 108 6.22 8.55 -13.62
N ILE A 109 5.35 8.70 -12.62
CA ILE A 109 3.99 9.24 -12.84
C ILE A 109 4.02 10.73 -13.17
N ALA A 110 4.79 11.54 -12.44
CA ALA A 110 4.86 12.98 -12.62
C ALA A 110 5.32 13.38 -14.05
N PRO A 111 6.38 12.79 -14.64
CA PRO A 111 6.70 13.02 -16.04
C PRO A 111 5.59 12.62 -17.02
N LEU A 112 4.94 11.47 -16.81
CA LEU A 112 3.89 10.97 -17.70
C LEU A 112 2.67 11.91 -17.76
N VAL A 113 2.39 12.63 -16.67
CA VAL A 113 1.30 13.61 -16.61
C VAL A 113 1.76 15.06 -16.89
N GLY A 114 3.01 15.23 -17.36
CA GLY A 114 3.53 16.53 -17.82
C GLY A 114 4.10 17.44 -16.74
N LEU A 115 4.34 16.93 -15.52
CA LEU A 115 4.91 17.72 -14.41
C LEU A 115 6.44 17.65 -14.32
N GLY A 116 7.07 16.80 -15.15
CA GLY A 116 8.50 16.55 -15.12
C GLY A 116 8.94 15.71 -13.92
N VAL A 117 10.23 15.33 -13.90
CA VAL A 117 10.82 14.55 -12.80
C VAL A 117 10.82 15.42 -11.54
N PHE A 118 10.41 14.83 -10.40
CA PHE A 118 10.22 15.55 -9.14
C PHE A 118 9.21 16.71 -9.21
N SER A 119 8.27 16.65 -10.17
CA SER A 119 7.28 17.69 -10.40
C SER A 119 7.87 19.09 -10.68
N LEU A 120 9.13 19.17 -11.14
CA LEU A 120 9.87 20.43 -11.28
C LEU A 120 9.34 21.37 -12.37
N ALA A 121 8.56 20.85 -13.33
CA ALA A 121 7.92 21.66 -14.36
C ALA A 121 6.53 22.19 -13.93
N GLY A 122 6.04 21.76 -12.76
CA GLY A 122 4.74 22.15 -12.22
C GLY A 122 4.79 23.44 -11.38
N PRO A 123 3.61 23.98 -11.03
CA PRO A 123 3.52 25.10 -10.09
C PRO A 123 3.99 24.69 -8.69
N SER A 124 4.69 25.58 -8.00
CA SER A 124 5.17 25.40 -6.62
C SER A 124 5.93 24.07 -6.40
N PRO A 125 7.01 23.81 -7.15
CA PRO A 125 7.62 22.47 -7.25
C PRO A 125 8.09 21.91 -5.91
N TYR A 126 8.75 22.71 -5.07
CA TYR A 126 9.25 22.27 -3.76
C TYR A 126 8.12 21.91 -2.79
N LEU A 127 7.05 22.70 -2.77
CA LEU A 127 5.90 22.47 -1.90
C LEU A 127 5.13 21.22 -2.34
N ARG A 128 5.00 21.01 -3.65
CA ARG A 128 4.37 19.81 -4.21
C ARG A 128 5.19 18.56 -3.91
N LEU A 129 6.50 18.64 -4.05
CA LEU A 129 7.43 17.55 -3.75
C LEU A 129 7.31 17.11 -2.29
N ALA A 130 7.33 18.08 -1.36
CA ALA A 130 7.21 17.82 0.08
C ALA A 130 5.80 17.34 0.47
N GLY A 131 4.75 17.95 -0.10
CA GLY A 131 3.36 17.56 0.12
C GLY A 131 3.08 16.14 -0.35
N ASP A 132 3.55 15.77 -1.54
CA ASP A 132 3.40 14.41 -2.08
C ASP A 132 4.14 13.39 -1.21
N LEU A 133 5.34 13.73 -0.72
CA LEU A 133 6.08 12.88 0.22
C LEU A 133 5.27 12.63 1.49
N LEU A 134 4.75 13.68 2.11
CA LEU A 134 3.96 13.58 3.34
C LEU A 134 2.76 12.65 3.15
N VAL A 135 2.03 12.82 2.04
CA VAL A 135 0.84 12.02 1.72
C VAL A 135 1.18 10.52 1.60
N HIS A 136 2.27 10.18 0.90
CA HIS A 136 2.72 8.80 0.77
C HIS A 136 3.27 8.20 2.07
N LEU A 137 3.94 9.00 2.89
CA LEU A 137 4.39 8.56 4.22
C LEU A 137 3.20 8.28 5.14
N VAL A 138 2.14 9.09 5.08
CA VAL A 138 0.89 8.83 5.82
C VAL A 138 0.25 7.54 5.35
N TYR A 139 0.13 7.33 4.04
CA TYR A 139 -0.38 6.06 3.50
C TYR A 139 0.41 4.86 4.01
N GLY A 140 1.74 4.90 3.87
CA GLY A 140 2.63 3.84 4.31
C GLY A 140 2.56 3.59 5.82
N GLY A 141 2.57 4.64 6.63
CA GLY A 141 2.49 4.57 8.08
C GLY A 141 1.16 3.96 8.57
N VAL A 142 0.04 4.37 7.98
CA VAL A 142 -1.29 3.81 8.31
C VAL A 142 -1.36 2.34 7.93
N LEU A 143 -0.95 1.98 6.72
CA LEU A 143 -0.96 0.59 6.24
C LEU A 143 -0.11 -0.32 7.14
N GLY A 144 1.15 0.06 7.37
CA GLY A 144 2.08 -0.71 8.20
C GLY A 144 1.62 -0.79 9.65
N GLY A 145 1.06 0.28 10.21
CA GLY A 145 0.53 0.31 11.57
C GLY A 145 -0.69 -0.59 11.77
N LEU A 146 -1.63 -0.62 10.81
CA LEU A 146 -2.83 -1.45 10.89
C LEU A 146 -2.52 -2.94 10.69
N ILE A 147 -1.68 -3.28 9.71
CA ILE A 147 -1.24 -4.67 9.51
C ILE A 147 -0.41 -5.15 10.71
N GLY A 148 0.46 -4.31 11.26
CA GLY A 148 1.34 -4.68 12.37
C GLY A 148 0.69 -4.80 13.74
N LYS A 149 -0.50 -4.22 13.94
CA LYS A 149 -1.23 -4.30 15.21
C LYS A 149 -2.05 -5.59 15.34
N ASN A 150 -2.27 -6.27 14.23
CA ASN A 150 -3.19 -7.40 14.18
C ASN A 150 -2.38 -8.67 13.86
N ASP A 151 -1.97 -9.38 14.90
CA ASP A 151 -1.11 -10.57 14.83
C ASP A 151 -1.73 -11.70 13.98
N SER A 152 -3.05 -11.65 13.77
CA SER A 152 -3.77 -12.59 12.89
C SER A 152 -3.66 -12.26 11.39
N VAL A 153 -3.11 -11.11 11.00
CA VAL A 153 -3.03 -10.71 9.59
C VAL A 153 -1.91 -11.43 8.86
N LEU A 154 -0.84 -11.75 9.59
CA LEU A 154 0.32 -12.48 9.11
C LEU A 154 0.65 -13.55 10.16
N SER A 155 -0.08 -14.67 10.12
CA SER A 155 0.20 -15.80 11.01
C SER A 155 1.12 -16.81 10.32
N VAL A 156 2.01 -17.40 11.10
CA VAL A 156 2.81 -18.57 10.70
C VAL A 156 1.99 -19.80 11.03
N SER A 157 1.75 -20.68 10.06
CA SER A 157 1.10 -21.97 10.30
C SER A 157 2.08 -22.97 10.91
N GLU A 158 1.79 -23.47 12.12
CA GLU A 158 2.58 -24.49 12.83
C GLU A 158 2.26 -25.93 12.36
N GLU A 159 2.03 -26.17 11.06
CA GLU A 159 1.54 -27.48 10.59
C GLU A 159 2.59 -28.62 10.55
N GLU A 160 3.90 -28.36 10.73
CA GLU A 160 4.93 -29.38 10.46
C GLU A 160 5.48 -30.11 11.72
N PHE A 161 5.12 -29.69 12.93
CA PHE A 161 5.69 -30.29 14.16
C PHE A 161 4.88 -31.46 14.76
N GLU A 162 3.58 -31.60 14.45
CA GLU A 162 2.77 -32.71 14.99
C GLU A 162 2.96 -34.03 14.22
N GLU A 163 3.22 -34.00 12.91
CA GLU A 163 3.35 -35.24 12.11
C GLU A 163 4.63 -36.03 12.44
N VAL A 164 5.71 -35.35 12.83
CA VAL A 164 6.95 -36.02 13.28
C VAL A 164 6.75 -36.66 14.66
N GLN A 165 5.96 -36.04 15.53
CA GLN A 165 5.77 -36.51 16.91
C GLN A 165 4.78 -37.68 17.03
N ASP A 166 3.88 -37.85 16.06
CA ASP A 166 2.96 -39.00 16.01
C ASP A 166 3.63 -40.25 15.40
N SER A 167 4.59 -40.08 14.50
CA SER A 167 5.36 -41.20 13.92
C SER A 167 6.24 -41.95 14.94
N ASP A 168 6.62 -41.29 16.04
CA ASP A 168 7.42 -41.89 17.12
C ASP A 168 6.56 -42.64 18.17
N ARG A 169 5.22 -42.52 18.12
CA ARG A 169 4.31 -43.23 19.04
C ARG A 169 3.90 -44.62 18.57
N GLU A 170 4.18 -45.00 17.33
CA GLU A 170 3.87 -46.32 16.77
C GLU A 170 5.04 -47.33 16.86
N GLN A 171 5.88 -47.24 17.89
CA GLN A 171 6.79 -48.36 18.22
C GLN A 171 5.97 -49.48 18.88
N PRO A 172 5.84 -50.67 18.27
CA PRO A 172 5.06 -51.75 18.83
C PRO A 172 5.69 -52.23 20.15
N LYS A 173 4.86 -52.38 21.19
CA LYS A 173 5.23 -53.05 22.43
C LYS A 173 5.69 -54.47 22.10
N VAL A 174 7.00 -54.68 22.00
CA VAL A 174 7.58 -56.02 21.92
C VAL A 174 7.37 -56.66 23.29
N GLY A 175 6.50 -57.66 23.30
CA GLY A 175 6.04 -58.35 24.49
C GLY A 175 7.13 -59.13 25.21
N ASN A 176 6.85 -59.34 26.49
CA ASN A 176 7.52 -60.21 27.46
C ASN A 176 8.17 -61.47 26.86
N LEU A 177 9.40 -61.75 27.29
CA LEU A 177 9.81 -63.05 27.85
C LEU A 177 10.91 -62.83 28.91
#